data_AF-A0A7V3FAM1-F1
#
_entry.id   AF-A0A7V3FAM1-F1
#
_cell.length_a   1.000
_cell.length_b   1.000
_cell.length_c   1.000
_cell.angle_alpha   90.00
_cell.angle_beta   90.00
_cell.angle_gamma   90.00
#
_symmetry.space_group_name_H-M   'P 1'
#
loop_
_entity.id
_entity.type
_entity.pdbx_description
1 polymer ?
#
loop_
_entity_poly.entity_id
_entity_poly.type
_entity_poly.pdbx_seq_one_letter_code
_entity_poly.pdbx_strand_id
1 'polypeptide(L)'
;MKDSHRLVLTKHERYLWVADRAANLMIVVDTETDNVVNEIGLVGAASPDPAPDILGISPSGHRMYATLRGPFPLTGNNPDVNNAQGLTPGLGVIRVEGGGRNGSLQAVFAISTFDSTRNQERAAPHGVAVRLR
;
A
#
# COMPACT_ATOMS: atom_id res chain seq x y z
N MET A 1 -14.28 -0.93 7.31
CA MET A 1 -13.39 -1.86 8.03
C MET A 1 -11.98 -1.32 7.92
N LYS A 2 -11.12 -1.56 8.91
CA LYS A 2 -9.72 -1.11 8.93
C LYS A 2 -8.80 -2.28 9.24
N ASP A 3 -7.66 -2.34 8.57
CA ASP A 3 -6.64 -3.38 8.69
C ASP A 3 -5.25 -2.78 8.54
N SER A 4 -4.78 -2.09 9.58
CA SER A 4 -3.42 -1.54 9.66
C SER A 4 -2.39 -2.67 9.54
N HIS A 5 -1.53 -2.61 8.53
CA HIS A 5 -0.61 -3.72 8.23
C HIS A 5 0.86 -3.35 8.32
N ARG A 6 1.33 -2.43 7.46
CA ARG A 6 2.73 -2.02 7.42
C ARG A 6 2.89 -0.55 7.72
N LEU A 7 3.99 -0.23 8.39
CA LEU A 7 4.40 1.13 8.72
C LEU A 7 5.75 1.48 8.10
N VAL A 8 5.94 2.76 7.77
CA VAL A 8 7.19 3.29 7.23
C VAL A 8 7.33 4.76 7.57
N LEU A 9 8.54 5.17 8.01
CA LEU A 9 8.85 6.58 8.20
C LEU A 9 9.04 7.27 6.86
N THR A 10 8.53 8.49 6.76
CA THR A 10 8.88 9.39 5.67
C THR A 10 10.32 9.87 5.82
N LYS A 11 10.92 10.42 4.76
CA LYS A 11 12.38 10.69 4.71
C LYS A 11 12.92 11.52 5.88
N HIS A 12 12.14 12.51 6.34
CA HIS A 12 12.53 13.39 7.44
C HIS A 12 11.97 12.91 8.79
N GLU A 13 11.40 11.71 8.82
CA GLU A 13 10.83 11.03 9.98
C GLU A 13 9.70 11.77 10.69
N ARG A 14 9.30 12.94 10.19
CA ARG A 14 8.21 13.76 10.71
C ARG A 14 6.85 13.07 10.62
N TYR A 15 6.67 12.23 9.61
CA TYR A 15 5.43 11.50 9.41
C TYR A 15 5.70 10.01 9.32
N LEU A 16 4.87 9.23 10.02
CA LEU A 16 4.75 7.79 9.89
C LEU A 16 3.54 7.48 9.01
N TRP A 17 3.74 6.71 7.94
CA TRP A 17 2.64 6.18 7.14
C TRP A 17 2.31 4.77 7.58
N VAL A 18 1.02 4.49 7.78
CA VAL A 18 0.50 3.17 8.10
C VAL A 18 -0.46 2.76 6.97
N ALA A 19 -0.12 1.69 6.25
CA ALA A 19 -0.99 1.12 5.23
C ALA A 19 -2.19 0.43 5.89
N ASP A 20 -3.38 0.75 5.38
CA ASP A 20 -4.62 0.03 5.70
C ASP A 20 -5.12 -0.68 4.44
N ARG A 21 -5.06 -2.01 4.45
CA ARG A 21 -5.43 -2.83 3.29
C ARG A 21 -6.91 -2.71 2.99
N ALA A 22 -7.75 -2.97 3.98
CA ALA A 22 -9.21 -3.01 3.84
C ALA A 22 -9.80 -1.65 3.46
N ALA A 23 -9.17 -0.55 3.91
CA ALA A 23 -9.65 0.80 3.67
C ALA A 23 -9.02 1.49 2.43
N ASN A 24 -8.10 0.84 1.73
CA ASN A 24 -7.42 1.41 0.54
C ASN A 24 -6.75 2.76 0.80
N LEU A 25 -6.14 2.94 1.97
CA LEU A 25 -5.56 4.23 2.37
C LEU A 25 -4.25 4.10 3.14
N MET A 26 -3.56 5.23 3.27
CA MET A 26 -2.48 5.41 4.25
C MET A 26 -2.98 6.31 5.38
N ILE A 27 -2.82 5.88 6.63
CA ILE A 27 -2.99 6.74 7.80
C ILE A 27 -1.67 7.48 8.02
N VAL A 28 -1.71 8.79 8.20
CA VAL A 28 -0.54 9.64 8.42
C VAL A 28 -0.52 10.10 9.86
N VAL A 29 0.49 9.68 10.60
CA VAL A 29 0.73 10.09 11.99
C VAL A 29 1.88 11.08 12.03
N ASP A 30 1.68 12.21 12.69
CA ASP A 30 2.78 13.15 13.01
C ASP A 30 3.55 12.62 14.22
N THR A 31 4.84 12.34 14.04
CA THR A 31 5.68 11.68 15.04
C THR A 31 6.14 12.59 16.18
N GLU A 32 5.94 13.91 16.06
CA GLU A 32 6.23 14.83 17.16
C GLU A 32 5.06 14.89 18.15
N THR A 33 3.83 14.72 17.65
CA THR A 33 2.60 14.92 18.45
C THR A 33 1.79 13.64 18.67
N ASP A 34 2.20 12.53 18.06
CA ASP A 34 1.50 11.24 18.04
C ASP A 34 0.05 11.28 17.52
N ASN A 35 -0.30 12.33 16.78
CA ASN A 35 -1.65 12.52 16.25
C ASN A 35 -1.77 12.02 14.81
N VAL A 36 -2.92 11.42 14.48
CA VAL A 36 -3.33 11.22 13.09
C VAL A 36 -3.64 12.59 12.49
N VAL A 37 -2.88 12.98 11.47
CA VAL A 37 -2.99 14.30 10.83
C VAL A 37 -3.55 14.25 9.41
N ASN A 38 -3.67 13.05 8.82
CA ASN A 38 -4.28 12.85 7.51
C ASN A 38 -4.63 11.36 7.27
N GLU A 39 -5.54 11.12 6.32
CA GLU A 39 -5.76 9.81 5.69
C GLU A 39 -5.69 10.00 4.16
N ILE A 40 -4.79 9.26 3.51
CA ILE A 40 -4.53 9.38 2.08
C ILE A 40 -5.23 8.22 1.36
N GLY A 41 -6.35 8.50 0.69
CA GLY A 41 -7.01 7.52 -0.17
C GLY A 41 -6.17 7.18 -1.41
N LEU A 42 -6.09 5.89 -1.74
CA LEU A 42 -5.29 5.39 -2.88
C LEU A 42 -6.14 4.95 -4.07
N VAL A 43 -7.47 4.88 -3.90
CA VAL A 43 -8.40 4.61 -5.00
C VAL A 43 -8.32 5.73 -6.02
N GLY A 44 -8.21 5.37 -7.29
CA GLY A 44 -8.16 6.34 -8.39
C GLY A 44 -7.92 5.69 -9.74
N ALA A 45 -7.48 6.50 -10.71
CA ALA A 45 -7.28 6.04 -12.08
C ALA A 45 -6.26 4.89 -12.20
N ALA A 46 -5.27 4.82 -11.30
CA ALA A 46 -4.26 3.77 -11.30
C ALA A 46 -4.78 2.43 -10.75
N SER A 47 -5.75 2.47 -9.82
CA SER A 47 -6.41 1.28 -9.27
C SER A 47 -7.72 1.65 -8.57
N PRO A 48 -8.82 0.92 -8.84
CA PRO A 48 -10.08 1.10 -8.12
C PRO A 48 -10.06 0.47 -6.71
N ASP A 49 -9.13 -0.45 -6.43
CA ASP A 49 -9.04 -1.21 -5.18
C ASP A 49 -7.61 -1.73 -4.97
N PRO A 50 -6.68 -0.85 -4.52
CA PRO A 50 -5.26 -1.16 -4.49
C PRO A 50 -4.83 -2.08 -3.33
N ALA A 51 -5.53 -2.06 -2.20
CA ALA A 51 -5.22 -2.77 -0.96
C ALA A 51 -3.70 -2.75 -0.62
N PRO A 52 -3.16 -1.63 -0.11
CA PRO A 52 -1.72 -1.49 0.12
C PRO A 52 -1.21 -2.40 1.25
N ASP A 53 -0.16 -3.19 0.99
CA ASP A 53 0.33 -4.22 1.91
C ASP A 53 1.70 -3.85 2.51
N ILE A 54 2.81 -4.02 1.78
CA ILE A 54 4.17 -3.73 2.27
C ILE A 54 4.73 -2.47 1.62
N LEU A 55 5.33 -1.59 2.42
CA LEU A 55 5.83 -0.28 2.00
C LEU A 55 7.36 -0.20 1.98
N GLY A 56 7.90 0.62 1.08
CA GLY A 56 9.28 1.07 1.07
C GLY A 56 9.42 2.46 0.48
N ILE A 57 10.16 3.35 1.14
CA ILE A 57 10.36 4.73 0.68
C ILE A 57 11.64 4.88 -0.15
N SER A 58 11.56 5.68 -1.21
CA SER A 58 12.73 6.08 -2.00
C SER A 58 13.74 6.91 -1.19
N PRO A 59 15.05 6.85 -1.48
CA PRO A 59 16.05 7.65 -0.76
C PRO A 59 15.84 9.16 -0.92
N SER A 60 15.28 9.59 -2.05
CA SER A 60 14.93 10.99 -2.27
C SER A 60 13.74 11.45 -1.43
N GLY A 61 12.90 10.52 -0.95
CA GLY A 61 11.70 10.79 -0.17
C GLY A 61 10.46 11.12 -0.99
N HIS A 62 10.57 11.21 -2.32
CA HIS A 62 9.47 11.67 -3.20
C HIS A 62 8.56 10.56 -3.72
N ARG A 63 8.94 9.30 -3.48
CA ARG A 63 8.21 8.09 -3.90
C ARG A 63 8.12 7.12 -2.74
N MET A 64 6.93 6.56 -2.54
CA MET A 64 6.66 5.40 -1.74
C MET A 64 6.28 4.25 -2.67
N TYR A 65 6.86 3.08 -2.45
CA TYR A 65 6.52 1.86 -3.17
C TYR A 65 5.68 0.99 -2.25
N ALA A 66 4.58 0.46 -2.77
CA ALA A 66 3.68 -0.41 -2.02
C ALA A 66 3.46 -1.71 -2.80
N THR A 67 3.55 -2.88 -2.15
CA THR A 67 2.93 -4.07 -2.72
C THR A 67 1.42 -3.95 -2.58
N LEU A 68 0.68 -4.37 -3.60
CA LEU A 68 -0.78 -4.26 -3.70
C LEU A 68 -1.39 -5.66 -3.74
N ARG A 69 -2.56 -5.85 -3.10
CA ARG A 69 -3.25 -7.15 -3.06
C ARG A 69 -4.09 -7.38 -4.31
N GLY A 70 -4.23 -8.66 -4.67
CA GLY A 70 -5.13 -9.10 -5.72
C GLY A 70 -6.48 -9.59 -5.20
N PRO A 71 -7.35 -10.07 -6.11
CA PRO A 71 -8.72 -10.50 -5.79
C PRO A 71 -8.78 -11.82 -5.03
N PHE A 72 -7.77 -12.68 -5.16
CA PHE A 72 -7.73 -13.97 -4.47
C PHE A 72 -6.38 -14.16 -3.74
N PRO A 73 -6.09 -13.31 -2.74
CA PRO A 73 -4.82 -13.34 -2.03
C PRO A 73 -4.61 -14.68 -1.33
N LEU A 74 -3.41 -15.24 -1.42
CA LEU A 74 -3.10 -16.56 -0.85
C LEU A 74 -2.96 -16.58 0.68
N THR A 75 -2.71 -15.44 1.30
CA THR A 75 -2.43 -15.36 2.74
C THR A 75 -3.02 -14.08 3.34
N GLY A 76 -3.11 -14.01 4.67
CA GLY A 76 -3.42 -12.78 5.42
C GLY A 76 -4.83 -12.21 5.24
N ASN A 77 -5.68 -12.84 4.41
CA ASN A 77 -7.08 -12.46 4.20
C ASN A 77 -8.00 -13.36 5.01
N ASN A 78 -8.88 -12.77 5.81
CA ASN A 78 -10.02 -13.49 6.39
C ASN A 78 -11.17 -13.52 5.37
N PRO A 79 -11.64 -14.70 4.93
CA PRO A 79 -12.65 -14.83 3.88
C PRO A 79 -14.04 -14.27 4.26
N ASP A 80 -14.35 -14.13 5.55
CA ASP A 80 -15.65 -13.61 6.00
C ASP A 80 -15.73 -12.08 5.90
N VAL A 81 -14.58 -11.42 5.83
CA VAL A 81 -14.48 -9.95 5.93
C VAL A 81 -13.62 -9.30 4.85
N ASN A 82 -12.84 -10.09 4.11
CA ASN A 82 -11.98 -9.66 3.01
C ASN A 82 -11.03 -8.49 3.35
N ASN A 83 -10.43 -8.53 4.54
CA ASN A 83 -9.60 -7.45 5.08
C ASN A 83 -8.25 -7.23 4.34
N ALA A 84 -7.84 -8.15 3.47
CA ALA A 84 -6.60 -8.07 2.72
C ALA A 84 -6.77 -8.43 1.23
N GLN A 85 -8.00 -8.27 0.72
CA GLN A 85 -8.34 -8.45 -0.70
C GLN A 85 -8.33 -7.09 -1.41
N GLY A 86 -7.82 -7.07 -2.65
CA GLY A 86 -7.89 -5.92 -3.56
C GLY A 86 -8.22 -6.37 -4.99
N LEU A 87 -7.98 -5.54 -5.99
CA LEU A 87 -8.19 -5.91 -7.41
C LEU A 87 -6.94 -5.81 -8.29
N THR A 88 -5.88 -5.13 -7.84
CA THR A 88 -4.71 -4.82 -8.68
C THR A 88 -3.41 -5.32 -8.04
N PRO A 89 -3.12 -6.62 -8.09
CA PRO A 89 -1.89 -7.14 -7.50
C PRO A 89 -0.67 -6.61 -8.23
N GLY A 90 0.33 -6.13 -7.47
CA GLY A 90 1.49 -5.52 -8.09
C GLY A 90 2.33 -4.64 -7.17
N LEU A 91 3.13 -3.80 -7.82
CA LEU A 91 3.91 -2.75 -7.21
C LEU A 91 3.27 -1.39 -7.52
N GLY A 92 2.64 -0.78 -6.53
CA GLY A 92 2.15 0.58 -6.56
C GLY A 92 3.28 1.59 -6.36
N VAL A 93 3.23 2.69 -7.12
CA VAL A 93 4.11 3.85 -6.95
C VAL A 93 3.27 5.02 -6.50
N ILE A 94 3.50 5.44 -5.27
CA ILE A 94 2.80 6.56 -4.63
C ILE A 94 3.74 7.76 -4.62
N ARG A 95 3.28 8.90 -5.12
CA ARG A 95 3.98 10.18 -4.96
C ARG A 95 3.83 10.64 -3.52
N VAL A 96 4.93 11.05 -2.92
CA VAL A 96 4.95 11.66 -1.59
C VAL A 96 4.93 13.17 -1.75
N GLU A 97 4.04 13.84 -1.02
CA GLU A 97 3.77 15.27 -1.11
C GLU A 97 3.79 15.92 0.28
N GLY A 98 4.02 17.23 0.34
CA GLY A 98 4.04 17.97 1.61
C GLY A 98 5.04 17.39 2.63
N GLY A 99 6.21 16.94 2.17
CA GLY A 99 7.24 16.32 3.03
C GLY A 99 6.85 14.98 3.65
N GLY A 100 5.74 14.37 3.22
CA GLY A 100 5.18 13.16 3.84
C GLY A 100 3.80 13.37 4.45
N ARG A 101 3.24 14.58 4.46
CA ARG A 101 1.90 14.80 5.01
C ARG A 101 0.78 14.30 4.08
N ASN A 102 1.05 14.17 2.79
CA ASN A 102 0.08 13.74 1.79
C ASN A 102 0.73 12.86 0.69
N GLY A 103 -0.10 12.26 -0.16
CA GLY A 103 0.38 11.51 -1.32
C GLY A 103 -0.74 11.11 -2.28
N SER A 104 -0.35 10.45 -3.37
CA SER A 104 -1.29 9.94 -4.37
C SER A 104 -0.71 8.73 -5.11
N LEU A 105 -1.51 7.69 -5.34
CA LEU A 105 -1.12 6.55 -6.16
C LEU A 105 -1.04 6.98 -7.64
N GLN A 106 0.14 6.87 -8.24
CA GLN A 106 0.41 7.37 -9.59
C GLN A 106 0.48 6.26 -10.63
N ALA A 107 0.95 5.07 -10.25
CA ALA A 107 1.12 3.95 -11.16
C ALA A 107 1.03 2.62 -10.41
N VAL A 108 0.68 1.57 -11.14
CA VAL A 108 0.74 0.18 -10.70
C VAL A 108 1.46 -0.64 -11.76
N PHE A 109 2.46 -1.41 -11.33
CA PHE A 109 3.12 -2.41 -12.16
C PHE A 109 2.61 -3.78 -11.74
N ALA A 110 1.86 -4.44 -12.62
CA ALA A 110 1.20 -5.70 -12.31
C ALA A 110 2.21 -6.81 -11.95
N ILE A 111 1.88 -7.58 -10.91
CA ILE A 111 2.52 -8.86 -10.60
C ILE A 111 1.40 -9.89 -10.67
N SER A 112 1.61 -10.95 -11.46
CA SER A 112 0.59 -11.95 -11.73
C SER A 112 1.05 -13.34 -11.30
N THR A 113 0.12 -14.11 -10.77
CA THR A 113 0.22 -15.54 -10.50
C THR A 113 -1.14 -16.13 -10.82
N PHE A 114 -1.46 -16.18 -12.11
CA PHE A 114 -2.75 -16.66 -12.58
C PHE A 114 -2.87 -18.19 -12.46
N ASP A 115 -3.87 -18.66 -11.72
CA ASP A 115 -4.27 -20.07 -11.62
C ASP A 115 -5.33 -20.38 -12.68
N SER A 116 -4.91 -21.03 -13.77
CA SER A 116 -5.79 -21.41 -14.87
C SER A 116 -6.81 -22.48 -14.50
N THR A 117 -6.56 -23.28 -13.45
CA THR A 117 -7.50 -24.35 -13.03
C THR A 117 -8.71 -23.78 -12.30
N ARG A 118 -8.57 -22.60 -11.69
CA ARG A 118 -9.63 -21.89 -10.97
C ARG A 118 -10.08 -20.61 -11.66
N ASN A 119 -9.40 -20.21 -12.74
CA ASN A 119 -9.60 -18.92 -13.41
C ASN A 119 -9.44 -17.73 -12.43
N GLN A 120 -8.37 -17.73 -11.65
CA GLN A 120 -8.16 -16.76 -10.55
C GLN A 120 -6.76 -16.17 -10.55
N GLU A 121 -6.68 -14.85 -10.37
CA GLU A 121 -5.42 -14.17 -10.08
C GLU A 121 -5.06 -14.34 -8.61
N ARG A 122 -3.99 -15.09 -8.33
CA ARG A 122 -3.53 -15.47 -6.98
C ARG A 122 -2.34 -14.66 -6.47
N ALA A 123 -1.87 -13.68 -7.24
CA ALA A 123 -0.72 -12.89 -6.85
C ALA A 123 -0.90 -12.25 -5.47
N ALA A 124 0.10 -12.47 -4.62
CA ALA A 124 0.15 -11.96 -3.27
C ALA A 124 1.58 -11.48 -2.97
N PRO A 125 2.03 -10.36 -3.57
CA PRO A 125 3.34 -9.81 -3.27
C PRO A 125 3.38 -9.28 -1.83
N HIS A 126 4.26 -9.86 -1.00
CA HIS A 126 4.43 -9.52 0.43
C HIS A 126 5.85 -9.02 0.75
N GLY A 127 6.52 -8.44 -0.24
CA GLY A 127 7.87 -7.97 -0.05
C GLY A 127 8.22 -6.92 -1.07
N VAL A 128 8.71 -5.80 -0.57
CA VAL A 128 9.42 -4.80 -1.37
C VAL A 128 10.58 -4.29 -0.54
N ALA A 129 11.74 -4.12 -1.17
CA ALA A 129 12.90 -3.51 -0.56
C ALA A 129 13.41 -2.43 -1.50
N VAL A 130 13.69 -1.24 -0.94
CA VAL A 130 14.33 -0.16 -1.67
C VAL A 130 15.80 -0.15 -1.27
N ARG A 131 16.68 -0.34 -2.26
CA ARG A 131 18.12 -0.33 -2.04
C ARG A 131 18.64 1.10 -1.88
N LEU A 132 19.32 1.36 -0.76
CA LEU A 132 20.18 2.52 -0.60
C LEU A 132 21.48 2.29 -1.38
N ARG A 133 21.92 3.29 -2.15
CA ARG A 133 23.23 3.27 -2.82
C ARG A 133 24.24 4.02 -1.98
#